data_AF-A0A8J7M218-F1
#
_entry.id   AF-A0A8J7M218-F1
#
_cell.length_a   1.000
_cell.length_b   1.000
_cell.length_c   1.000
_cell.angle_alpha   90.00
_cell.angle_beta   90.00
_cell.angle_gamma   90.00
#
_symmetry.space_group_name_H-M   'P 1'
#
loop_
_entity.id
_entity.type
_entity.pdbx_description
1 polymer ?
#
loop_
_entity_poly.entity_id
_entity_poly.type
_entity_poly.pdbx_seq_one_letter_code
_entity_poly.pdbx_strand_id
1 'polypeptide(L)'
;MADTWITDLTHYFDENGEMIKAPPQARKLGEYLARALDEAKYRATRFHQMLCDHGGLETAQLLLHSSHVSEGYTALWERKRLDLTVEALILEPAWHELFTEEERAKAAKRLKDYGYTLTGNSRAEDGNH
;
A
#
# COMPACT_ATOMS: atom_id res chain seq x y z
N MET A 1 3.14 27.29 12.28
CA MET A 1 3.24 26.63 10.97
C MET A 1 3.27 25.15 11.26
N ALA A 2 2.10 24.51 11.31
CA ALA A 2 1.99 23.07 11.46
C ALA A 2 1.74 22.51 10.05
N ASP A 3 2.59 21.60 9.66
CA ASP A 3 2.78 21.08 8.31
C ASP A 3 1.47 20.69 7.60
N THR A 4 1.38 21.13 6.36
CA THR A 4 0.37 20.78 5.36
C THR A 4 0.68 19.39 4.77
N TRP A 5 0.79 18.34 5.59
CA TRP A 5 1.22 16.99 5.15
C TRP A 5 0.11 15.94 5.04
N ILE A 6 -1.14 16.34 5.26
CA ILE A 6 -2.31 15.48 5.09
C ILE A 6 -3.28 16.23 4.17
N THR A 7 -2.87 16.44 2.92
CA THR A 7 -3.75 17.09 1.95
C THR A 7 -4.84 16.12 1.53
N ASP A 8 -5.99 16.31 2.17
CA ASP A 8 -7.33 15.83 1.84
C ASP A 8 -7.76 14.44 2.33
N LEU A 9 -7.75 14.26 3.66
CA LEU A 9 -8.57 13.23 4.32
C LEU A 9 -10.06 13.65 4.44
N THR A 10 -10.42 14.86 4.03
CA THR A 10 -11.79 15.40 4.10
C THR A 10 -12.81 14.55 3.33
N HIS A 11 -12.36 13.73 2.38
CA HIS A 11 -13.21 12.75 1.69
C HIS A 11 -13.64 11.55 2.56
N TYR A 12 -13.03 11.34 3.74
CA TYR A 12 -13.29 10.19 4.63
C TYR A 12 -13.83 10.60 6.01
N PHE A 13 -14.01 11.89 6.24
CA PHE A 13 -14.71 12.39 7.42
C PHE A 13 -16.15 12.69 7.03
N ASP A 14 -17.09 12.18 7.82
CA ASP A 14 -18.48 12.58 7.73
C ASP A 14 -18.64 14.07 8.12
N GLU A 15 -19.83 14.65 7.93
CA GLU A 15 -20.13 16.06 8.26
C GLU A 15 -19.82 16.44 9.73
N ASN A 16 -19.67 15.43 10.59
CA ASN A 16 -19.35 15.54 12.01
C ASN A 16 -17.84 15.49 12.33
N GLY A 17 -16.97 15.36 11.33
CA GLY A 17 -15.53 15.14 11.53
C GLY A 17 -15.20 13.75 12.09
N GLU A 18 -16.18 12.83 12.10
CA GLU A 18 -15.97 11.44 12.45
C GLU A 18 -15.52 10.65 11.22
N MET A 19 -14.48 9.83 11.37
CA MET A 19 -14.02 8.94 10.31
C MET A 19 -15.14 7.96 9.96
N ILE A 20 -15.58 7.98 8.70
CA ILE A 20 -16.52 6.99 8.19
C ILE A 20 -15.87 5.63 8.40
N LYS A 21 -16.49 4.75 9.19
CA LYS A 21 -15.97 3.40 9.50
C LYS A 21 -15.31 2.79 8.26
N ALA A 22 -14.03 2.45 8.37
CA ALA A 22 -13.23 1.99 7.23
C ALA A 22 -13.99 0.93 6.43
N PRO A 23 -14.08 1.06 5.08
CA PRO A 23 -14.86 0.14 4.27
C PRO A 23 -14.36 -1.31 4.46
N PRO A 24 -15.21 -2.33 4.32
CA PRO A 24 -14.82 -3.72 4.55
C PRO A 24 -13.62 -4.17 3.67
N GLN A 25 -13.40 -3.51 2.55
CA GLN A 25 -12.22 -3.66 1.69
C GLN A 25 -10.93 -3.21 2.42
N ALA A 26 -10.93 -2.11 3.17
CA ALA A 26 -9.77 -1.65 3.93
C ALA A 26 -9.28 -2.70 4.96
N ARG A 27 -10.22 -3.45 5.56
CA ARG A 27 -9.89 -4.57 6.45
C ARG A 27 -9.15 -5.68 5.69
N LYS A 28 -9.68 -6.08 4.52
CA LYS A 28 -9.06 -7.10 3.67
C LYS A 28 -7.66 -6.68 3.20
N LEU A 29 -7.45 -5.39 2.92
CA LEU A 29 -6.14 -4.85 2.55
C LEU A 29 -5.13 -5.05 3.69
N GLY A 30 -5.51 -4.74 4.93
CA GLY A 30 -4.67 -4.96 6.11
C GLY A 30 -4.34 -6.44 6.36
N GLU A 31 -5.32 -7.33 6.19
CA GLU A 31 -5.13 -8.78 6.29
C GLU A 31 -4.15 -9.29 5.22
N TYR A 32 -4.26 -8.80 3.98
CA TYR A 32 -3.33 -9.15 2.90
C TYR A 32 -1.91 -8.69 3.20
N LEU A 33 -1.75 -7.45 3.64
CA LEU A 33 -0.44 -6.88 4.00
C LEU A 33 0.24 -7.62 5.16
N ALA A 34 -0.52 -7.98 6.19
CA ALA A 34 0.00 -8.77 7.30
C ALA A 34 0.51 -10.13 6.82
N ARG A 35 -0.24 -10.79 5.94
CA ARG A 35 0.15 -12.08 5.36
C ARG A 35 1.38 -11.94 4.45
N ALA A 36 1.43 -10.91 3.62
CA ALA A 36 2.56 -10.59 2.75
C ALA A 36 3.88 -10.49 3.54
N LEU A 37 3.85 -9.82 4.69
CA LEU A 37 5.04 -9.67 5.54
C LEU A 37 5.43 -10.97 6.25
N ASP A 38 4.44 -11.79 6.65
CA ASP A 38 4.71 -13.14 7.19
C ASP A 38 5.35 -14.06 6.14
N GLU A 39 4.85 -14.02 4.90
CA GLU A 39 5.42 -14.74 3.75
C GLU A 39 6.85 -14.26 3.45
N ALA A 40 7.11 -12.97 3.61
CA ALA A 40 8.44 -12.39 3.49
C ALA A 40 9.36 -12.70 4.70
N LYS A 41 8.87 -13.37 5.74
CA LYS A 41 9.57 -13.64 7.01
C LYS A 41 10.12 -12.36 7.66
N TYR A 42 9.41 -11.25 7.52
CA TYR A 42 9.79 -9.97 8.08
C TYR A 42 8.94 -9.65 9.31
N ARG A 43 9.56 -9.61 10.51
CA ARG A 43 8.88 -9.30 11.78
C ARG A 43 8.75 -7.79 11.95
N ALA A 44 7.74 -7.22 11.30
CA ALA A 44 7.48 -5.79 11.34
C ALA A 44 6.64 -5.38 12.55
N THR A 45 7.19 -5.40 13.77
CA THR A 45 6.43 -5.07 14.99
C THR A 45 5.76 -3.70 14.90
N ARG A 46 6.46 -2.70 14.37
CA ARG A 46 5.93 -1.34 14.15
C ARG A 46 4.79 -1.32 13.14
N PHE A 47 4.90 -2.11 12.07
CA PHE A 47 3.86 -2.20 11.05
C PHE A 47 2.61 -2.92 11.55
N HIS A 48 2.78 -4.01 12.32
CA HIS A 48 1.65 -4.67 12.98
C HIS A 48 0.93 -3.71 13.94
N GLN A 49 1.68 -2.91 14.69
CA GLN A 49 1.08 -1.88 15.54
C GLN A 49 0.28 -0.87 14.70
N MET A 50 0.85 -0.38 13.58
CA MET A 50 0.14 0.52 12.67
C MET A 50 -1.13 -0.12 12.07
N LEU A 51 -1.08 -1.40 11.68
CA LEU A 51 -2.27 -2.09 11.19
C LEU A 51 -3.35 -2.24 12.26
N CYS A 52 -2.96 -2.46 13.52
CA CYS A 52 -3.91 -2.54 14.63
C CYS A 52 -4.50 -1.18 15.02
N ASP A 53 -3.71 -0.11 14.95
CA ASP A 53 -4.10 1.24 15.39
C ASP A 53 -4.87 1.99 14.28
N HIS A 54 -4.37 1.93 13.05
CA HIS A 54 -4.80 2.72 11.90
C HIS A 54 -5.53 1.89 10.83
N GLY A 55 -5.37 0.56 10.83
CA GLY A 55 -5.93 -0.30 9.79
C GLY A 55 -5.12 -0.33 8.48
N GLY A 56 -5.55 -1.16 7.53
CA GLY A 56 -4.82 -1.41 6.28
C GLY A 56 -4.73 -0.20 5.34
N LEU A 57 -5.83 0.53 5.20
CA LEU A 57 -5.92 1.68 4.29
C LEU A 57 -5.06 2.85 4.77
N GLU A 58 -5.23 3.28 6.02
CA GLU A 58 -4.47 4.39 6.58
C GLU A 58 -2.98 4.05 6.68
N THR A 59 -2.63 2.81 7.06
CA THR A 59 -1.23 2.33 7.01
C THR A 59 -0.65 2.42 5.60
N ALA A 60 -1.42 2.03 4.58
CA ALA A 60 -0.99 2.11 3.19
C ALA A 60 -0.74 3.56 2.74
N GLN A 61 -1.64 4.47 3.07
CA GLN A 61 -1.50 5.91 2.75
C GLN A 61 -0.32 6.54 3.49
N LEU A 62 -0.15 6.24 4.79
CA LEU A 62 0.99 6.70 5.58
C LEU A 62 2.31 6.28 4.95
N LEU A 63 2.41 5.03 4.47
CA LEU A 63 3.61 4.54 3.79
C LEU A 63 3.83 5.18 2.43
N LEU A 64 2.76 5.36 1.64
CA LEU A 64 2.82 6.02 0.35
C LEU A 64 3.25 7.49 0.48
N HIS A 65 2.78 8.17 1.52
CA HIS A 65 3.06 9.59 1.77
C HIS A 65 4.40 9.82 2.45
N SER A 66 4.94 8.82 3.13
CA SER A 66 6.27 8.90 3.73
C SER A 66 7.34 9.14 2.66
N SER A 67 8.27 10.07 2.94
CA SER A 67 9.40 10.37 2.05
C SER A 67 10.41 9.22 1.97
N HIS A 68 10.48 8.38 3.00
CA HIS A 68 11.36 7.23 3.06
C HIS A 68 10.56 5.93 2.94
N VAL A 69 11.15 4.97 2.22
CA VAL A 69 10.62 3.60 2.20
C VAL A 69 10.75 2.98 3.58
N SER A 70 9.76 2.18 3.97
CA SER A 70 9.82 1.45 5.24
C SER A 70 10.84 0.33 5.17
N GLU A 71 11.36 -0.09 6.32
CA GLU A 71 12.24 -1.26 6.41
C GLU A 71 11.57 -2.53 5.85
N GLY A 72 10.24 -2.63 5.96
CA GLY A 72 9.46 -3.72 5.35
C GLY A 72 9.48 -3.67 3.81
N TYR A 73 9.42 -2.47 3.22
CA TYR A 73 9.56 -2.29 1.78
C TYR A 73 10.95 -2.72 1.31
N THR A 74 12.02 -2.30 2.00
CA THR A 74 13.39 -2.73 1.68
C THR A 74 13.54 -4.25 1.80
N ALA A 75 13.02 -4.86 2.87
CA ALA A 75 13.08 -6.30 3.07
C ALA A 75 12.38 -7.08 1.95
N LEU A 76 11.24 -6.58 1.45
CA LEU A 76 10.52 -7.13 0.30
C LEU A 76 11.28 -6.94 -1.01
N TRP A 77 11.89 -5.78 -1.20
CA TRP A 77 12.73 -5.49 -2.37
C TRP A 77 13.95 -6.41 -2.45
N GLU A 78 14.67 -6.62 -1.33
CA GLU A 78 15.80 -7.56 -1.24
C GLU A 78 15.39 -8.99 -1.62
N ARG A 79 14.13 -9.35 -1.36
CA ARG A 79 13.54 -10.66 -1.67
C ARG A 79 12.92 -10.72 -3.07
N LYS A 80 12.97 -9.64 -3.85
CA LYS A 80 12.29 -9.48 -5.13
C LYS A 80 10.78 -9.73 -5.04
N ARG A 81 10.18 -9.47 -3.87
CA ARG A 81 8.75 -9.61 -3.60
C ARG A 81 8.07 -8.25 -3.52
N LEU A 82 8.42 -7.34 -4.44
CA LEU A 82 7.76 -6.03 -4.52
C LEU A 82 6.27 -6.15 -4.89
N ASP A 83 5.84 -7.28 -5.45
CA ASP A 83 4.43 -7.63 -5.66
C ASP A 83 3.59 -7.60 -4.37
N LEU A 84 4.23 -7.85 -3.23
CA LEU A 84 3.59 -7.87 -1.92
C LEU A 84 3.55 -6.50 -1.22
N THR A 85 4.14 -5.47 -1.82
CA THR A 85 4.16 -4.14 -1.23
C THR A 85 2.81 -3.45 -1.34
N VAL A 86 2.61 -2.48 -0.45
CA VAL A 86 1.45 -1.57 -0.51
C VAL A 86 1.33 -0.94 -1.90
N GLU A 87 2.44 -0.47 -2.46
CA GLU A 87 2.46 0.21 -3.75
C GLU A 87 1.98 -0.69 -4.89
N ALA A 88 2.33 -1.99 -4.86
CA ALA A 88 1.85 -2.94 -5.85
C ALA A 88 0.34 -3.21 -5.67
N LEU A 89 -0.13 -3.33 -4.42
CA LEU A 89 -1.55 -3.52 -4.12
C LEU A 89 -2.40 -2.32 -4.52
N ILE A 90 -1.92 -1.10 -4.30
CA ILE A 90 -2.63 0.13 -4.74
C ILE A 90 -2.90 0.10 -6.26
N LEU A 91 -2.04 -0.57 -7.03
CA LEU A 91 -2.14 -0.69 -8.47
C LEU A 91 -2.94 -1.89 -8.94
N GLU A 92 -3.34 -2.79 -8.04
CA GLU A 92 -4.23 -3.88 -8.35
C GLU A 92 -5.68 -3.38 -8.44
N PRO A 93 -6.43 -3.78 -9.48
CA PRO A 93 -7.79 -3.28 -9.73
C PRO A 93 -8.76 -3.54 -8.57
N ALA A 94 -8.50 -4.57 -7.76
CA ALA A 94 -9.29 -4.90 -6.56
C ALA A 94 -9.25 -3.81 -5.48
N TRP A 95 -8.25 -2.92 -5.51
CA TRP A 95 -8.06 -1.86 -4.53
C TRP A 95 -8.11 -0.45 -5.13
N HIS A 96 -8.26 -0.32 -6.45
CA HIS A 96 -8.36 1.00 -7.12
C HIS A 96 -9.48 1.87 -6.56
N GLU A 97 -10.57 1.27 -6.08
CA GLU A 97 -11.70 1.99 -5.47
C GLU A 97 -11.34 2.64 -4.12
N LEU A 98 -10.26 2.19 -3.47
CA LEU A 98 -9.79 2.72 -2.19
C LEU A 98 -8.78 3.86 -2.33
N PHE A 99 -8.16 4.00 -3.50
CA PHE A 99 -7.08 4.95 -3.73
C PHE A 99 -7.37 5.82 -4.94
N THR A 100 -7.08 7.11 -4.81
CA THR A 100 -7.20 8.07 -5.90
C THR A 100 -6.20 7.78 -7.03
N GLU A 101 -6.46 8.33 -8.21
CA GLU A 101 -5.54 8.19 -9.34
C GLU A 101 -4.15 8.77 -9.05
N GLU A 102 -4.09 9.85 -8.26
CA GLU A 102 -2.82 10.47 -7.84
C GLU A 102 -2.00 9.55 -6.93
N GLU A 103 -2.64 8.90 -5.95
CA GLU A 103 -2.00 7.92 -5.08
C GLU A 103 -1.46 6.73 -5.87
N ARG A 104 -2.26 6.22 -6.83
CA ARG A 104 -1.83 5.16 -7.76
C ARG A 104 -0.63 5.60 -8.60
N ALA A 105 -0.66 6.79 -9.17
CA ALA A 105 0.45 7.31 -9.96
C ALA A 105 1.74 7.43 -9.12
N LYS A 106 1.63 7.85 -7.86
CA LYS A 106 2.76 7.93 -6.92
C LYS A 106 3.31 6.53 -6.58
N ALA A 107 2.44 5.56 -6.33
CA ALA A 107 2.81 4.18 -6.08
C ALA A 107 3.55 3.56 -7.28
N ALA A 108 3.01 3.73 -8.50
CA ALA A 108 3.62 3.26 -9.73
C ALA A 108 5.01 3.88 -9.96
N LYS A 109 5.14 5.20 -9.73
CA LYS A 109 6.41 5.90 -9.84
C LYS A 109 7.45 5.36 -8.85
N ARG A 110 7.06 5.12 -7.60
CA ARG A 110 7.94 4.55 -6.58
C ARG A 110 8.41 3.16 -6.95
N LEU A 111 7.52 2.27 -7.37
CA LEU A 111 7.90 0.93 -7.83
C LEU A 111 8.89 0.98 -9.00
N LYS A 112 8.65 1.87 -9.95
CA LYS A 112 9.54 2.07 -11.10
C LYS A 112 10.93 2.55 -10.69
N ASP A 113 11.03 3.43 -9.69
CA ASP A 113 12.30 3.93 -9.14
C ASP A 113 13.16 2.79 -8.55
N TYR A 114 12.51 1.79 -7.94
CA TYR A 114 13.15 0.58 -7.42
C TYR A 114 13.36 -0.52 -8.47
N GLY A 115 13.11 -0.23 -9.75
CA GLY A 115 13.27 -1.16 -10.86
C GLY A 115 12.16 -2.21 -10.98
N TYR A 116 11.05 -2.06 -10.26
CA TYR A 116 9.88 -2.92 -10.44
C TYR A 116 9.10 -2.47 -11.66
N THR A 117 9.08 -3.34 -12.66
CA THR A 117 8.24 -3.15 -13.82
C THR A 117 6.92 -3.80 -13.48
N LEU A 118 5.84 -3.01 -13.42
CA LEU A 118 4.48 -3.54 -13.52
C LEU A 118 4.33 -4.06 -14.94
N THR A 119 4.94 -5.20 -15.22
CA THR A 119 4.40 -6.07 -16.24
C THR A 119 3.01 -6.36 -15.69
N GLY A 120 1.99 -5.82 -16.35
CA GLY A 120 0.62 -6.16 -15.98
C GLY A 120 0.53 -7.67 -15.85
N ASN A 121 -0.46 -8.16 -15.13
CA ASN A 121 -0.76 -9.58 -15.05
C ASN A 121 -1.18 -10.17 -16.43
N SER A 122 -0.35 -10.04 -17.47
CA SER A 122 -0.05 -11.09 -18.42
C SER A 122 0.74 -12.10 -17.58
N ARG A 123 0.15 -13.17 -17.07
CA ARG A 123 -0.19 -14.34 -17.88
C ARG A 123 0.11 -14.16 -19.39
N ALA A 124 1.34 -13.80 -19.72
CA ALA A 124 1.95 -14.34 -20.93
C ALA A 124 2.12 -15.84 -20.59
N GLU A 125 1.49 -16.80 -21.27
CA GLU A 125 1.62 -17.02 -22.71
C GLU A 125 3.08 -16.85 -23.16
N ASP A 126 4.03 -17.31 -22.36
CA ASP A 126 5.35 -17.70 -22.86
C ASP A 126 5.23 -19.11 -23.43
N GLY A 127 4.74 -19.15 -24.67
CA GLY A 127 5.20 -20.17 -25.59
C GLY A 127 6.69 -19.98 -25.84
N ASN A 128 7.44 -21.07 -25.64
CA ASN A 128 8.49 -21.58 -26.53
C ASN A 128 9.87 -21.80 -25.86
N HIS A 129 10.23 -23.08 -25.68
CA HIS A 129 11.34 -23.66 -26.44
C HIS A 129 11.05 -25.12 -26.78
#